data_AF-A0A1H0ID66-F1
#
_entry.id   AF-A0A1H0ID66-F1
#
_cell.length_a   1.000
_cell.length_b   1.000
_cell.length_c   1.000
_cell.angle_alpha   90.00
_cell.angle_beta   90.00
_cell.angle_gamma   90.00
#
_symmetry.space_group_name_H-M   'P 1'
#
loop_
_entity.id
_entity.type
_entity.pdbx_description
1 polymer ?
#
loop_
_entity_poly.entity_id
_entity_poly.type
_entity_poly.pdbx_seq_one_letter_code
_entity_poly.pdbx_strand_id
1 'polypeptide(L)' 'MSENRAPAQYCPYCGETNLWPHEESHGAWSCRDCRRVFAVRFIGLAGAGGPDSGRPAGDSAGAGAPSDTSALEGASE' A
#
# COMPACT_ATOMS: atom_id res chain seq x y z
N MET A 1 -31.60 -6.05 4.25
CA MET A 1 -30.34 -6.79 4.04
C MET A 1 -29.19 -5.84 4.31
N SER A 2 -28.87 -5.61 5.58
CA SER A 2 -27.63 -4.92 5.93
C SER A 2 -26.57 -5.98 6.05
N GLU A 3 -25.87 -6.24 4.94
CA GLU A 3 -24.50 -6.77 5.00
C GLU A 3 -23.79 -5.98 6.11
N ASN A 4 -23.22 -6.64 7.12
CA ASN A 4 -22.75 -6.05 8.40
C ASN A 4 -21.52 -5.11 8.24
N ARG A 5 -21.58 -4.16 7.31
CA ARG A 5 -20.53 -3.22 7.00
C ARG A 5 -20.94 -1.84 7.47
N ALA A 6 -20.02 -1.16 8.16
CA ALA A 6 -20.19 0.25 8.44
C ALA A 6 -20.32 1.05 7.13
N PRO A 7 -21.21 2.06 7.08
CA PRO A 7 -21.32 2.94 5.93
C PRO A 7 -20.02 3.73 5.72
N ALA A 8 -19.73 4.10 4.47
CA ALA A 8 -18.68 5.06 4.19
C ALA A 8 -19.09 6.42 4.78
N GLN A 9 -18.18 7.06 5.54
CA GLN A 9 -18.50 8.30 6.26
C GLN A 9 -18.09 9.56 5.50
N TYR A 10 -17.09 9.49 4.62
CA TYR A 10 -16.55 10.63 3.87
C TYR A 10 -16.21 10.26 2.43
N CYS A 11 -16.49 11.17 1.49
CA CYS A 11 -16.12 11.01 0.10
C CYS A 11 -14.59 11.09 -0.06
N PRO A 12 -13.92 10.10 -0.68
CA PRO A 12 -12.47 10.13 -0.86
C PRO A 12 -11.99 11.23 -1.82
N TYR A 13 -12.91 11.89 -2.54
CA TYR A 13 -12.57 12.90 -3.53
C TYR A 13 -12.80 14.33 -3.07
N CYS A 14 -13.82 14.61 -2.23
CA CYS A 14 -14.13 15.97 -1.78
C CYS A 14 -14.26 16.12 -0.26
N GLY A 15 -14.19 15.04 0.52
CA GLY A 15 -14.30 15.10 1.98
C GLY A 15 -15.71 15.30 2.53
N GLU A 16 -16.73 15.43 1.67
CA GLU A 16 -18.14 15.59 2.08
C GLU A 16 -18.76 14.28 2.56
N THR A 17 -19.82 14.38 3.36
CA THR A 17 -20.52 13.23 4.00
C THR A 17 -21.82 12.85 3.30
N ASN A 18 -22.20 13.54 2.21
CA ASN A 18 -23.45 13.31 1.46
C ASN A 18 -23.36 12.07 0.54
N LEU A 19 -23.19 10.90 1.18
CA LEU A 19 -22.96 9.61 0.54
C LEU A 19 -24.22 8.75 0.55
N TRP A 20 -24.52 8.12 -0.60
CA TRP A 20 -25.64 7.18 -0.76
C TRP A 20 -25.19 5.87 -1.39
N PRO A 21 -25.77 4.72 -1.01
CA PRO A 21 -25.54 3.46 -1.70
C PRO A 21 -25.85 3.58 -3.19
N HIS A 22 -25.05 2.92 -4.02
CA HIS A 22 -25.23 2.90 -5.47
C HIS A 22 -25.37 1.46 -5.97
N GLU A 23 -26.22 1.24 -6.96
CA GLU A 23 -26.63 -0.10 -7.41
C GLU A 23 -25.61 -0.82 -8.29
N GLU A 24 -24.62 -0.12 -8.82
CA GLU A 24 -23.57 -0.67 -9.71
C GLU A 24 -22.86 -1.90 -9.12
N SER A 25 -22.60 -1.94 -7.81
CA SER A 25 -21.95 -3.09 -7.18
C SER A 25 -22.13 -3.13 -5.65
N HIS A 26 -21.87 -4.30 -5.06
CA HIS A 26 -21.83 -4.45 -3.60
C HIS A 26 -20.76 -3.53 -3.00
N GLY A 27 -21.20 -2.58 -2.16
CA GLY A 27 -20.31 -1.58 -1.57
C GLY A 27 -19.98 -0.39 -2.48
N ALA A 28 -20.76 -0.17 -3.55
CA ALA A 28 -20.73 1.08 -4.31
C ALA A 28 -21.47 2.21 -3.60
N TRP A 29 -20.94 3.42 -3.76
CA TRP A 29 -21.40 4.66 -3.16
C TRP A 29 -21.37 5.79 -4.19
N SER A 30 -22.33 6.68 -4.10
CA SER A 30 -22.37 7.94 -4.84
C SER A 30 -22.26 9.12 -3.87
N CYS A 31 -21.46 10.12 -4.22
CA CYS A 31 -21.41 11.40 -3.51
C CYS A 31 -22.27 12.42 -4.26
N ARG A 32 -23.25 13.02 -3.58
CA ARG A 32 -24.16 13.99 -4.20
C ARG A 32 -23.51 15.37 -4.45
N ASP A 33 -22.49 15.76 -3.69
CA ASP A 33 -21.85 17.08 -3.85
C ASP A 33 -20.89 17.10 -5.05
N CYS A 34 -20.02 16.10 -5.18
CA CYS A 34 -19.05 16.04 -6.28
C CYS A 34 -19.44 15.08 -7.42
N ARG A 35 -20.60 14.41 -7.32
CA ARG A 35 -21.20 13.53 -8.34
C ARG A 35 -20.36 12.32 -8.75
N ARG A 36 -19.38 11.91 -7.94
CA ARG A 36 -18.55 10.73 -8.21
C ARG A 36 -19.16 9.46 -7.62
N VAL A 37 -19.02 8.37 -8.35
CA VAL A 37 -19.37 7.01 -7.91
C VAL A 37 -18.07 6.25 -7.64
N PHE A 38 -18.02 5.51 -6.53
CA PHE A 38 -16.86 4.69 -6.14
C PHE A 38 -17.32 3.44 -5.40
N ALA A 39 -16.49 2.40 -5.42
CA ALA A 39 -16.73 1.18 -4.66
C ALA A 39 -15.64 1.00 -3.60
N VAL A 40 -16.04 0.56 -2.41
CA VAL A 40 -15.11 0.15 -1.35
C VAL A 40 -15.19 -1.36 -1.18
N ARG A 41 -14.05 -2.03 -0.98
CA ARG A 41 -13.97 -3.48 -0.79
C ARG A 41 -13.06 -3.83 0.39
N PHE A 42 -13.36 -4.91 1.09
CA PHE A 42 -12.44 -5.48 2.08
C PHE A 42 -11.29 -6.18 1.33
N ILE A 43 -10.05 -5.88 1.71
CA ILE A 43 -8.85 -6.47 1.09
C ILE A 43 -8.20 -7.51 2.01
N GLY A 44 -8.24 -7.28 3.33
CA GLY A 44 -7.56 -8.09 4.33
C GLY A 44 -7.22 -7.25 5.57
N LEU A 45 -6.56 -7.87 6.54
CA LEU A 45 -6.05 -7.18 7.73
C LEU A 45 -4.61 -6.72 7.46
N ALA A 46 -4.34 -5.42 7.65
CA ALA A 46 -2.99 -4.89 7.56
C ALA A 46 -2.13 -5.44 8.71
N GLY A 47 -0.95 -5.99 8.40
CA GLY A 47 0.00 -6.50 9.41
C GLY A 47 -0.21 -7.94 9.86
N ALA A 48 -1.24 -8.65 9.37
CA ALA A 48 -1.35 -10.09 9.52
C ALA A 48 -0.39 -10.78 8.53
N GLY A 49 0.92 -10.70 8.81
CA GLY A 49 1.93 -11.45 8.11
C GLY A 49 1.76 -12.94 8.36
N GLY A 50 0.98 -13.62 7.51
CA GLY A 50 1.27 -15.02 7.19
C GLY A 50 2.62 -15.09 6.47
N PRO A 51 3.43 -16.15 6.68
CA PRO A 51 4.80 -16.24 6.16
C PRO A 51 4.92 -16.28 4.62
N ASP A 52 3.82 -16.15 3.88
CA ASP A 52 3.76 -16.30 2.43
C ASP A 52 3.51 -14.97 1.68
N SER A 53 3.73 -13.82 2.31
CA SER A 53 3.80 -12.54 1.58
C SER A 53 5.03 -12.53 0.66
N GLY A 54 4.84 -13.11 -0.53
CA GLY A 54 5.85 -13.42 -1.55
C GLY A 54 6.79 -12.27 -1.89
N ARG A 55 7.88 -12.17 -1.13
CA ARG A 55 9.13 -11.63 -1.62
C ARG A 55 9.87 -12.81 -2.26
N PRO A 56 10.14 -12.84 -3.57
CA PRO A 56 11.17 -13.74 -4.06
C PRO A 56 12.45 -13.36 -3.31
N ALA A 57 13.01 -14.30 -2.55
CA ALA A 57 14.36 -14.20 -2.00
C ALA A 57 15.30 -14.12 -3.21
N GLY A 58 15.63 -12.90 -3.62
CA GLY A 58 16.67 -12.65 -4.59
C GLY A 58 18.00 -12.87 -3.90
N ASP A 59 18.50 -14.11 -3.93
CA ASP A 59 19.92 -14.39 -3.78
C ASP A 59 20.66 -13.65 -4.89
N SER A 60 21.29 -12.53 -4.53
CA SER A 60 22.37 -11.94 -5.31
C SER A 60 23.66 -12.13 -4.53
N ALA A 61 24.12 -13.38 -4.53
CA ALA A 61 25.52 -13.66 -4.34
C ALA A 61 26.29 -13.18 -5.58
N GLY A 62 27.33 -12.37 -5.36
CA GLY A 62 28.53 -12.38 -6.17
C GLY A 62 28.72 -11.25 -7.19
N ALA A 63 29.46 -10.22 -6.77
CA ALA A 63 30.58 -9.71 -7.55
C ALA A 63 31.62 -9.15 -6.57
N GLY A 64 32.68 -9.91 -6.34
CA GLY A 64 33.85 -9.43 -5.61
C GLY A 64 34.60 -8.39 -6.44
N ALA A 65 35.25 -7.46 -5.74
CA ALA A 65 36.41 -6.73 -6.25
C ALA A 65 37.43 -6.65 -5.10
N PRO A 66 38.71 -7.00 -5.34
CA PRO A 66 39.73 -7.08 -4.30
C PRO A 66 40.15 -5.70 -3.79
N SER A 67 40.63 -5.71 -2.54
CA SER A 67 41.19 -4.61 -1.78
C SER A 67 42.25 -3.83 -2.55
N ASP A 68 42.05 -2.51 -2.68
CA ASP A 68 43.15 -1.60 -2.98
C ASP A 68 43.89 -1.31 -1.67
N THR A 69 44.92 -2.12 -1.40
CA THR A 69 46.01 -1.76 -0.50
C THR A 69 46.99 -0.90 -1.28
N SER A 70 46.86 0.42 -1.20
CA SER A 70 47.94 1.34 -1.55
C SER A 70 47.78 2.69 -0.84
N ALA A 71 48.92 3.21 -0.37
CA ALA A 71 49.19 4.56 0.11
C ALA A 71 48.91 4.86 1.60
N LEU A 72 49.85 4.45 2.46
CA LEU A 72 50.71 5.46 3.12
C LEU A 72 52.02 4.82 3.61
N GLU A 73 52.96 4.71 2.67
CA GLU A 73 54.39 4.67 2.96
C GLU A 73 54.84 6.11 3.30
N GLY A 74 55.52 6.32 4.43
CA GLY A 74 56.48 7.42 4.60
C GLY A 74 56.08 8.65 5.43
N ALA A 75 56.54 8.68 6.69
CA ALA A 75 57.18 9.82 7.36
C ALA A 75 57.90 9.24 8.61
N SER A 76 59.18 8.87 8.53
CA SER A 76 60.35 9.75 8.75
C SER A 76 60.25 10.42 10.13
N GLU A 77 60.87 9.81 11.14
CA GLU A 77 62.17 10.21 11.73
C GLU A 77 62.06 11.42 12.67
#